data_AF-A0A963HAJ7-F1
#
_entry.id   AF-A0A963HAJ7-F1
#
_cell.length_a   1.000
_cell.length_b   1.000
_cell.length_c   1.000
_cell.angle_alpha   90.00
_cell.angle_beta   90.00
_cell.angle_gamma   90.00
#
_symmetry.space_group_name_H-M   'P 1'
#
loop_
_entity.id
_entity.type
_entity.pdbx_description
1 polymer ?
#
loop_
_entity_poly.entity_id
_entity_poly.type
_entity_poly.pdbx_seq_one_letter_code
_entity_poly.pdbx_strand_id
1 'polypeptide(L)'
;MIEQKSASLFAPVLLLALALVVWFAFQASQLYHERSQLAKLRGNQDVTYQNAQKMRNQLDSLAAGTQKLASAGNKNAQVLVNALQQRGITINPEAPKAP
;
A
#
# COMPACT_ATOMS: atom_id res chain seq x y z
N MET A 1 41.92 -0.18 -59.46
CA MET A 1 40.51 0.20 -59.68
C MET A 1 39.80 0.08 -58.35
N ILE A 2 39.57 1.22 -57.67
CA ILE A 2 38.85 1.23 -56.40
C ILE A 2 37.38 1.27 -56.80
N GLU A 3 36.69 0.15 -56.66
CA GLU A 3 35.25 0.05 -56.83
C GLU A 3 34.59 0.98 -55.81
N GLN A 4 34.15 2.16 -56.23
CA GLN A 4 33.22 2.98 -55.46
C GLN A 4 31.87 2.25 -55.47
N LYS A 5 31.72 1.32 -54.53
CA LYS A 5 30.44 0.70 -54.22
C LYS A 5 29.52 1.83 -53.75
N SER A 6 28.60 2.27 -54.60
CA SER A 6 27.57 3.24 -54.28
C SER A 6 26.99 2.90 -52.91
N ALA A 7 27.36 3.68 -51.88
CA ALA A 7 26.99 3.39 -50.52
C ALA A 7 25.48 3.61 -50.40
N SER A 8 24.70 2.55 -50.58
CA SER A 8 23.25 2.62 -50.50
C SER A 8 22.90 3.05 -49.08
N LEU A 9 22.38 4.28 -48.93
CA LEU A 9 21.90 4.84 -47.66
C LEU A 9 20.80 3.98 -47.01
N PHE A 10 20.24 3.02 -47.75
CA PHE A 10 19.24 2.07 -47.28
C PHE A 10 19.70 1.21 -46.10
N ALA A 11 20.91 0.64 -46.16
CA ALA A 11 21.42 -0.24 -45.10
C ALA A 11 21.61 0.49 -43.75
N PRO A 12 22.25 1.67 -43.67
CA PRO A 12 22.36 2.40 -42.41
C PRO A 12 21.01 2.93 -41.91
N VAL A 13 20.10 3.33 -42.79
CA VAL A 13 18.74 3.77 -42.41
C VAL A 13 17.92 2.61 -41.84
N LEU A 14 18.00 1.41 -42.42
CA LEU A 14 17.32 0.23 -41.93
C LEU A 14 17.85 -0.20 -40.55
N LEU A 15 19.16 -0.13 -40.34
CA LEU A 15 19.78 -0.38 -39.03
C LEU A 15 19.33 0.64 -37.98
N LEU A 16 19.24 1.92 -38.33
CA LEU A 16 18.71 2.96 -37.43
C LEU A 16 17.24 2.72 -37.09
N ALA A 17 16.42 2.34 -38.06
CA ALA A 17 15.02 2.01 -37.83
C ALA A 17 14.88 0.81 -36.87
N LEU A 18 15.68 -0.25 -37.08
CA LEU A 18 15.72 -1.39 -36.16
C LEU A 18 16.17 -0.99 -34.75
N ALA A 19 17.22 -0.17 -34.63
CA ALA A 19 17.70 0.31 -33.35
C ALA A 19 16.62 1.11 -32.60
N LEU A 20 15.86 1.96 -33.30
CA LEU A 20 14.74 2.69 -32.73
C LEU A 20 13.63 1.76 -32.25
N VAL A 21 13.26 0.74 -33.04
CA VAL A 21 12.23 -0.24 -32.63
C VAL A 21 12.66 -0.98 -31.38
N VAL A 22 13.92 -1.44 -31.29
CA VAL A 22 14.45 -2.11 -30.11
C VAL A 22 14.45 -1.17 -28.90
N TRP A 23 14.85 0.08 -29.09
CA TRP A 23 14.84 1.10 -28.04
C TRP A 23 13.43 1.35 -27.49
N PHE A 24 12.43 1.50 -28.37
CA PHE A 24 11.04 1.68 -27.98
C PHE A 24 10.46 0.44 -27.29
N ALA A 25 10.76 -0.76 -27.80
CA ALA A 25 10.33 -2.00 -27.16
C ALA A 25 10.91 -2.15 -25.75
N PHE A 26 12.18 -1.77 -25.59
CA PHE A 26 12.86 -1.78 -24.30
C PHE A 26 12.23 -0.75 -23.33
N GLN A 27 11.99 0.49 -23.77
CA GLN A 27 11.29 1.49 -22.95
C GLN A 27 9.86 1.06 -22.57
N ALA A 28 9.11 0.46 -23.49
CA ALA A 28 7.76 -0.03 -23.22
C ALA A 28 7.77 -1.15 -22.15
N SER A 29 8.76 -2.04 -22.19
CA SER A 29 8.94 -3.08 -21.17
C SER A 29 9.27 -2.48 -19.80
N GLN A 30 10.18 -1.49 -19.74
CA GLN A 30 10.49 -0.80 -18.49
C GLN A 30 9.25 -0.14 -17.86
N LEU A 31 8.44 0.55 -18.68
CA LEU A 31 7.21 1.19 -18.22
C LEU A 31 6.20 0.17 -17.65
N TYR A 32 6.11 -1.01 -18.27
CA TYR A 32 5.25 -2.09 -17.77
C TYR A 32 5.72 -2.62 -16.41
N HIS A 33 7.04 -2.75 -16.24
CA HIS A 33 7.64 -3.14 -14.96
C HIS A 33 7.38 -2.11 -13.87
N GLU A 34 7.53 -0.81 -14.15
CA GLU A 34 7.23 0.26 -13.20
C GLU A 34 5.76 0.27 -12.76
N ARG A 35 4.84 0.11 -13.72
CA ARG A 35 3.40 -0.03 -13.41
C ARG A 35 3.13 -1.21 -12.48
N SER A 36 3.80 -2.34 -12.72
CA SER A 36 3.64 -3.53 -11.89
C SER A 36 4.17 -3.32 -10.45
N GLN A 37 5.25 -2.55 -10.29
CA GLN A 37 5.79 -2.21 -8.98
C GLN A 37 4.86 -1.27 -8.21
N LEU A 38 4.33 -0.23 -8.87
CA LEU A 38 3.35 0.67 -8.25
C LEU A 38 2.06 -0.05 -7.85
N ALA A 39 1.59 -1.00 -8.68
CA ALA A 39 0.43 -1.83 -8.35
C ALA A 39 0.70 -2.72 -7.11
N LYS A 40 1.90 -3.31 -7.01
CA LYS A 40 2.31 -4.09 -5.83
C LYS A 40 2.40 -3.23 -4.57
N LEU A 41 2.93 -2.02 -4.66
CA LEU A 41 2.99 -1.08 -3.53
C LEU A 41 1.58 -0.67 -3.06
N ARG A 42 0.62 -0.50 -3.97
CA ARG A 42 -0.79 -0.27 -3.60
C ARG A 42 -1.40 -1.49 -2.91
N GLY A 43 -1.22 -2.69 -3.47
CA GLY A 43 -1.70 -3.92 -2.84
C GLY A 43 -1.13 -4.14 -1.43
N ASN A 44 0.14 -3.79 -1.21
CA ASN A 44 0.74 -3.89 0.13
C ASN A 44 0.14 -2.88 1.13
N GLN A 45 -0.31 -1.71 0.67
CA GLN A 45 -0.97 -0.73 1.54
C GLN A 45 -2.36 -1.20 1.97
N ASP A 46 -3.10 -1.86 1.08
CA ASP A 46 -4.42 -2.44 1.43
C ASP A 46 -4.30 -3.50 2.52
N VAL A 47 -3.27 -4.35 2.46
CA VAL A 47 -3.02 -5.37 3.50
C VAL A 47 -2.68 -4.73 4.84
N THR A 48 -1.80 -3.72 4.85
CA THR A 48 -1.47 -2.99 6.09
C THR A 48 -2.69 -2.29 6.67
N TYR A 49 -3.51 -1.65 5.83
CA TYR A 49 -4.73 -0.99 6.28
C TYR A 49 -5.75 -1.98 6.86
N GLN A 50 -5.99 -3.11 6.19
CA GLN A 50 -6.88 -4.15 6.69
C GLN A 50 -6.40 -4.74 8.02
N ASN A 51 -5.09 -4.95 8.18
CA ASN A 51 -4.51 -5.44 9.42
C ASN A 51 -4.65 -4.40 10.56
N ALA A 52 -4.43 -3.12 10.27
CA ALA A 52 -4.65 -2.04 11.22
C ALA A 52 -6.12 -1.95 11.64
N GLN A 53 -7.07 -2.09 10.70
CA GLN A 53 -8.50 -2.09 11.00
C GLN A 53 -8.90 -3.29 11.87
N LYS A 54 -8.36 -4.49 11.60
CA LYS A 54 -8.57 -5.66 12.45
C LYS A 54 -8.02 -5.44 13.87
N MET A 55 -6.82 -4.90 13.99
CA MET A 55 -6.21 -4.59 15.29
C MET A 55 -7.03 -3.57 16.05
N ARG A 56 -7.50 -2.50 15.38
CA ARG A 56 -8.40 -1.51 15.98
C ARG A 56 -9.68 -2.15 16.49
N ASN A 57 -10.36 -2.96 15.66
CA ASN A 57 -11.58 -3.66 16.07
C ASN A 57 -11.37 -4.58 17.27
N GLN A 58 -10.21 -5.25 17.37
CA GLN A 58 -9.87 -6.07 18.54
C GLN A 58 -9.67 -5.20 19.78
N LEU A 59 -8.92 -4.10 19.68
CA LEU A 59 -8.70 -3.15 20.78
C LEU A 59 -10.02 -2.52 21.25
N ASP A 60 -10.89 -2.12 20.33
CA ASP A 60 -12.21 -1.57 20.65
C ASP A 60 -13.08 -2.61 21.37
N SER A 61 -13.02 -3.88 20.97
CA SER A 61 -13.75 -4.96 21.66
C SER A 61 -13.24 -5.19 23.10
N LEU A 62 -11.92 -5.12 23.31
CA LEU A 62 -11.31 -5.24 24.62
C LEU A 62 -11.65 -4.04 25.51
N ALA A 63 -11.60 -2.83 24.94
CA ALA A 63 -11.98 -1.61 25.63
C ALA A 63 -13.46 -1.66 26.05
N ALA A 64 -14.36 -2.04 25.14
CA ALA A 64 -15.78 -2.20 25.43
C ALA A 64 -16.04 -3.27 26.51
N GLY A 65 -15.36 -4.41 26.44
CA GLY A 65 -15.42 -5.46 27.47
C GLY A 65 -14.92 -4.98 28.83
N THR A 66 -13.81 -4.24 28.85
CA THR A 66 -13.23 -3.66 30.08
C THR A 66 -14.17 -2.61 30.67
N GLN A 67 -14.76 -1.75 29.84
CA GLN A 67 -15.75 -0.78 30.28
C GLN A 67 -16.99 -1.46 30.87
N LYS A 68 -17.51 -2.51 30.22
CA LYS A 68 -18.65 -3.28 30.74
C LYS A 68 -18.33 -3.93 32.09
N LEU A 69 -17.12 -4.46 32.26
CA LEU A 69 -16.65 -5.00 33.54
C LEU A 69 -16.52 -3.90 34.60
N ALA A 70 -16.03 -2.71 34.23
CA ALA A 70 -15.92 -1.57 35.13
C ALA A 70 -17.30 -1.09 35.61
N SER A 71 -18.26 -0.98 34.69
CA SER A 71 -19.66 -0.65 34.97
C SER A 71 -20.37 -1.72 35.80
N ALA A 72 -20.00 -2.99 35.65
CA ALA A 72 -20.51 -4.10 36.47
C ALA A 72 -19.90 -4.15 37.89
N GLY A 73 -19.05 -3.18 38.26
CA GLY A 73 -18.48 -3.07 39.62
C GLY A 73 -17.11 -3.74 39.80
N ASN A 74 -16.44 -4.17 38.73
CA ASN A 74 -15.09 -4.72 38.83
C ASN A 74 -14.06 -3.61 39.09
N LYS A 75 -13.46 -3.61 40.29
CA LYS A 75 -12.48 -2.61 40.73
C LYS A 75 -11.24 -2.53 39.83
N ASN A 76 -10.75 -3.65 39.33
CA ASN A 76 -9.56 -3.67 38.45
C ASN A 76 -9.86 -3.05 37.09
N ALA A 77 -11.05 -3.31 36.54
CA ALA A 77 -11.48 -2.71 35.29
C ALA A 77 -11.73 -1.20 35.40
N GLN A 78 -12.24 -0.72 36.54
CA GLN A 78 -12.39 0.72 36.81
C GLN A 78 -11.06 1.46 36.84
N VAL A 79 -10.02 0.86 37.44
CA VAL A 79 -8.65 1.42 37.42
C VAL A 79 -8.14 1.58 35.99
N LEU A 80 -8.37 0.59 35.14
CA LEU A 80 -7.97 0.62 33.73
C LEU A 80 -8.72 1.70 32.95
N VAL A 81 -10.04 1.81 33.12
CA VAL A 81 -10.87 2.85 32.47
C VAL A 81 -10.43 4.25 32.91
N ASN A 82 -10.22 4.46 34.22
CA ASN A 82 -9.78 5.75 34.75
C ASN A 82 -8.39 6.13 34.22
N ALA A 83 -7.46 5.18 34.13
CA ALA A 83 -6.14 5.42 33.56
C ALA A 83 -6.18 5.72 32.05
N LEU A 84 -7.13 5.15 31.31
CA LEU A 84 -7.36 5.45 29.90
C LEU A 84 -7.99 6.83 29.72
N GLN A 85 -8.95 7.19 30.58
CA GLN A 85 -9.58 8.50 30.59
C GLN A 85 -8.59 9.61 30.95
N GLN A 86 -7.68 9.38 31.90
CA GLN A 86 -6.58 10.28 32.24
C GLN A 86 -5.61 10.53 31.07
N ARG A 87 -5.49 9.56 30.15
CA ARG A 87 -4.68 9.70 28.92
C ARG A 87 -5.49 10.29 27.75
N GLY A 88 -6.69 10.79 27.99
CA GLY A 88 -7.57 11.39 26.99
C GLY A 88 -8.31 10.36 26.11
N ILE A 89 -8.22 9.07 26.41
CA ILE A 89 -8.92 8.01 25.68
C ILE A 89 -10.24 7.74 26.38
N THR A 90 -11.32 8.31 25.86
CA THR A 90 -12.68 8.03 26.36
C THR A 90 -13.18 6.74 25.73
N ILE A 91 -13.30 5.67 26.53
CA ILE A 91 -13.92 4.43 26.08
C ILE A 91 -15.43 4.61 26.10
N ASN A 92 -16.06 4.68 24.93
CA ASN A 92 -17.50 4.80 24.83
C ASN A 92 -18.09 3.44 24.38
N PRO A 93 -18.71 2.66 25.29
CA PRO A 93 -19.14 1.30 25.01
C PRO A 93 -20.35 1.23 24.06
N GLU A 94 -21.01 2.37 23.82
CA GLU A 94 -22.16 2.52 22.92
C GLU A 94 -21.80 3.26 21.62
N ALA A 95 -20.53 3.63 21.41
CA ALA A 95 -20.15 4.30 20.17
C ALA A 95 -20.38 3.35 18.97
N PRO A 96 -21.06 3.80 17.90
CA PRO A 96 -21.25 3.01 16.71
C PRO A 96 -19.90 2.52 16.17
N LYS A 97 -19.81 1.23 15.83
CA LYS A 97 -18.68 0.66 15.09
C LYS A 97 -18.40 1.58 13.90
N ALA A 98 -17.22 2.21 13.88
CA ALA A 98 -16.80 2.99 12.73
C ALA A 98 -16.72 2.05 11.51
N PRO A 99 -17.29 2.43 10.36
CA PRO A 99 -17.28 1.63 9.14
C PRO A 99 -15.87 1.30 8.66
#